data_AF-A0A817J7Y3-F1
#
_entry.id   AF-A0A817J7Y3-F1
#
_cell.length_a   1.000
_cell.length_b   1.000
_cell.length_c   1.000
_cell.angle_alpha   90.00
_cell.angle_beta   90.00
_cell.angle_gamma   90.00
#
_symmetry.space_group_name_H-M   'P 1'
#
loop_
_entity.id
_entity.type
_entity.pdbx_description
1 polymer ?
#
loop_
_entity_poly.entity_id
_entity_poly.type
_entity_poly.pdbx_seq_one_letter_code
_entity_poly.pdbx_strand_id
1 'polypeptide(L)'
;MGLQRTKEAKEVIQLVRIQSGDQNMLNDCEHEMNNAWFTTRRAGSKITATAGTSFILGLIINQTGTYSGLKQGGLSAVILLVVFFVHIRRLWSFSKSLFYSLRRRIFKNDGSNTTAQNNPNKPNFNHYLFETITVLIRTSVTQNLAVLNQFEQVLFPVFTPIFTEDIAEFVPYALQILGFLLESHSSGSTPLPEAYRILFQSILIPAFWDRSGNIPALSRLLQAYIEKAGETIVLEKLTIVLGIFQRLVSQSKVHDHEGFAILNSLVVHLSRIQLENYFKDIFIVIFTRLTKAKTQKLIKCIIIFFCYFVVKYGAQELITQVDNIQANMFQMVIERLFLPELSKVDENDKKLCAIGVTHLLCDPIPMISGIYFAHLWLPLLQSLLQLFESSNELQTMSAAEKKKQAQEEAEEELLGGLDDTPDYTPAFSCLAFAKKPHTDIFSTSIPDARCHLAKCLHTLTAAHPNQFLSLMKSGLSTEHLSHIQKYCALANVTLI
;
A
#
# COMPACT_ATOMS: atom_id res chain seq x y z
N MET A 1 -26.31 17.25 -33.28
CA MET A 1 -26.00 17.44 -31.84
C MET A 1 -26.86 18.49 -31.13
N GLY A 2 -27.33 19.56 -31.80
CA GLY A 2 -28.22 20.55 -31.18
C GLY A 2 -29.67 20.08 -30.94
N LEU A 3 -30.26 19.32 -31.87
CA LEU A 3 -31.66 18.86 -31.76
C LEU A 3 -31.91 17.69 -30.79
N GLN A 4 -30.87 16.92 -30.44
CA GLN A 4 -31.01 15.81 -29.48
C GLN A 4 -31.02 16.35 -28.04
N ARG A 5 -30.31 17.45 -27.79
CA ARG A 5 -30.18 18.11 -26.48
C ARG A 5 -31.41 18.94 -26.08
N THR A 6 -32.23 19.35 -27.04
CA THR A 6 -33.53 20.01 -26.79
C THR A 6 -34.66 19.03 -26.46
N LYS A 7 -34.47 17.74 -26.76
CA LYS A 7 -35.44 16.67 -26.41
C LYS A 7 -35.27 16.24 -24.94
N GLU A 8 -34.02 16.12 -24.48
CA GLU A 8 -33.66 15.78 -23.09
C GLU A 8 -34.03 16.88 -22.09
N ALA A 9 -33.86 18.16 -22.45
CA ALA A 9 -34.34 19.28 -21.63
C ALA A 9 -35.87 19.30 -21.51
N LYS A 10 -36.59 18.91 -22.57
CA LYS A 10 -38.05 18.81 -22.56
C LYS A 10 -38.55 17.63 -21.71
N GLU A 11 -37.83 16.50 -21.70
CA GLU A 11 -38.17 15.33 -20.88
C GLU A 11 -37.98 15.59 -19.37
N VAL A 12 -36.94 16.33 -18.99
CA VAL A 12 -36.73 16.76 -17.58
C VAL A 12 -37.81 17.75 -17.13
N ILE A 13 -38.19 18.71 -17.98
CA ILE A 13 -39.31 19.64 -17.72
C ILE A 13 -40.64 18.88 -17.63
N GLN A 14 -40.82 17.82 -18.43
CA GLN A 14 -42.02 16.98 -18.39
C GLN A 14 -42.09 16.14 -17.11
N LEU A 15 -40.96 15.61 -16.64
CA LEU A 15 -40.86 14.87 -15.36
C LEU A 15 -41.12 15.78 -14.15
N VAL A 16 -40.64 17.03 -14.18
CA VAL A 16 -40.94 18.05 -13.16
C VAL A 16 -42.42 18.46 -13.21
N ARG A 17 -43.01 18.62 -14.40
CA ARG A 17 -44.46 18.88 -14.58
C ARG A 17 -45.36 17.78 -14.02
N ILE A 18 -44.94 16.52 -14.07
CA ILE A 18 -45.73 15.37 -13.62
C ILE A 18 -45.80 15.29 -12.08
N GLN A 19 -44.85 15.90 -11.35
CA GLN A 19 -44.74 15.73 -9.89
C GLN A 19 -45.08 16.95 -9.03
N SER A 20 -45.05 18.19 -9.55
CA SER A 20 -45.13 19.36 -8.65
C SER A 20 -46.44 20.13 -8.63
N GLY A 21 -47.35 20.01 -9.62
CA GLY A 21 -48.69 20.63 -9.61
C GLY A 21 -48.77 22.17 -9.46
N ASP A 22 -47.66 22.86 -9.20
CA ASP A 22 -47.61 24.27 -8.82
C ASP A 22 -46.82 25.09 -9.87
N GLN A 23 -47.53 25.97 -10.58
CA GLN A 23 -47.01 26.76 -11.70
C GLN A 23 -45.99 27.83 -11.29
N ASN A 24 -45.97 28.27 -10.04
CA ASN A 24 -45.05 29.33 -9.60
C ASN A 24 -43.61 28.80 -9.39
N MET A 25 -43.46 27.60 -8.83
CA MET A 25 -42.14 26.94 -8.70
C MET A 25 -41.48 26.62 -10.04
N LEU A 26 -42.27 26.35 -11.09
CA LEU A 26 -41.77 26.08 -12.43
C LEU A 26 -41.12 27.31 -13.06
N ASN A 27 -41.71 28.49 -12.86
CA ASN A 27 -41.18 29.75 -13.39
C ASN A 27 -39.86 30.16 -12.72
N ASP A 28 -39.71 29.88 -11.41
CA ASP A 28 -38.48 30.17 -10.67
C ASP A 28 -37.31 29.24 -11.08
N CYS A 29 -37.57 27.94 -11.25
CA CYS A 29 -36.57 27.00 -11.78
C CYS A 29 -36.16 27.34 -13.22
N GLU A 30 -37.10 27.76 -14.06
CA GLU A 30 -36.81 28.18 -15.44
C GLU A 30 -35.99 29.49 -15.45
N HIS A 31 -36.24 30.40 -14.51
CA HIS A 31 -35.47 31.64 -14.37
C HIS A 31 -34.03 31.40 -13.87
N GLU A 32 -33.83 30.52 -12.89
CA GLU A 32 -32.49 30.16 -12.38
C GLU A 32 -31.66 29.36 -13.38
N MET A 33 -32.29 28.42 -14.11
CA MET A 33 -31.59 27.66 -15.16
C MET A 33 -31.15 28.56 -16.33
N ASN A 34 -31.97 29.55 -16.70
CA ASN A 34 -31.59 30.54 -17.70
C ASN A 34 -30.45 31.45 -17.20
N ASN A 35 -30.46 31.87 -15.93
CA ASN A 35 -29.36 32.65 -15.34
C ASN A 35 -28.04 31.88 -15.25
N ALA A 36 -28.08 30.58 -14.93
CA ALA A 36 -26.91 29.69 -14.95
C ALA A 36 -26.37 29.46 -16.38
N TRP A 37 -27.25 29.44 -17.38
CA TRP A 37 -26.86 29.31 -18.79
C TRP A 37 -26.17 30.57 -19.33
N PHE A 38 -26.66 31.77 -18.97
CA PHE A 38 -26.08 33.05 -19.40
C PHE A 38 -24.73 33.38 -18.74
N THR A 39 -24.53 33.00 -17.47
CA THR A 39 -23.24 33.18 -16.76
C THR A 39 -22.14 32.31 -17.37
N THR A 40 -22.47 31.08 -17.79
CA THR A 40 -21.51 30.17 -18.44
C THR A 40 -21.15 30.61 -19.87
N ARG A 41 -22.04 31.33 -20.56
CA ARG A 41 -21.80 31.87 -21.91
C ARG A 41 -20.96 33.16 -21.92
N ARG A 42 -20.97 33.94 -20.82
CA ARG A 42 -20.13 35.15 -20.64
C ARG A 42 -18.68 34.85 -20.27
N ALA A 43 -18.39 33.70 -19.66
CA ALA A 43 -17.03 33.24 -19.36
C ALA A 43 -16.32 32.61 -20.58
N GLY A 44 -16.54 33.21 -21.76
CA GLY A 44 -15.83 32.84 -22.98
C GLY A 44 -14.36 33.22 -22.86
N SER A 45 -13.49 32.21 -22.94
CA SER A 45 -12.03 32.30 -23.06
C SER A 45 -11.26 32.39 -21.73
N LYS A 46 -10.29 31.46 -21.58
CA LYS A 46 -9.26 31.38 -20.54
C LYS A 46 -9.74 30.95 -19.14
N ILE A 47 -10.12 29.68 -19.00
CA ILE A 47 -9.93 28.98 -17.73
C ILE A 47 -8.63 28.20 -17.85
N THR A 48 -7.54 28.81 -17.39
CA THR A 48 -6.28 28.11 -17.13
C THR A 48 -6.52 27.09 -16.02
N ALA A 49 -5.89 25.91 -16.14
CA ALA A 49 -6.12 24.73 -15.32
C ALA A 49 -5.96 24.94 -13.79
N THR A 50 -5.43 26.07 -13.35
CA THR A 50 -5.30 26.49 -11.95
C THR A 50 -6.57 27.09 -11.34
N ALA A 51 -7.50 27.64 -12.15
CA ALA A 51 -8.73 28.26 -11.62
C ALA A 51 -9.87 27.24 -11.40
N GLY A 52 -9.92 26.17 -12.21
CA GLY A 52 -10.92 25.12 -12.07
C GLY A 52 -10.73 24.28 -10.80
N THR A 53 -9.49 24.03 -10.39
CA THR A 53 -9.17 23.28 -9.17
C THR A 53 -9.45 24.09 -7.91
N SER A 54 -9.15 25.38 -7.87
CA SER A 54 -9.48 26.26 -6.73
C SER A 54 -10.99 26.50 -6.57
N PHE A 55 -11.77 26.53 -7.66
CA PHE A 55 -13.23 26.67 -7.59
C PHE A 55 -13.90 25.39 -7.08
N ILE A 56 -13.38 24.22 -7.46
CA ILE A 56 -13.87 22.92 -7.00
C ILE A 56 -13.48 22.69 -5.53
N LEU A 57 -12.26 23.06 -5.10
CA LEU A 57 -11.86 23.00 -3.68
C LEU A 57 -12.65 23.99 -2.81
N GLY A 58 -12.94 25.19 -3.33
CA GLY A 58 -13.73 26.21 -2.64
C GLY A 58 -15.19 25.80 -2.40
N LEU A 59 -15.80 25.03 -3.32
CA LEU A 59 -17.15 24.49 -3.14
C LEU A 59 -17.19 23.32 -2.12
N ILE A 60 -16.10 22.56 -2.00
CA ILE A 60 -15.97 21.45 -1.04
C ILE A 60 -15.85 21.96 0.40
N ILE A 61 -15.19 23.11 0.61
CA ILE A 61 -14.99 23.69 1.96
C ILE A 61 -16.21 24.49 2.45
N ASN A 62 -16.99 25.11 1.54
CA ASN A 62 -18.08 26.01 1.95
C ASN A 62 -19.43 25.32 2.21
N GLN A 63 -19.61 24.06 1.79
CA GLN A 63 -20.87 23.32 2.02
C GLN A 63 -20.92 22.51 3.33
N THR A 64 -19.79 22.38 4.05
CA THR A 64 -19.75 21.71 5.37
C THR A 64 -20.04 22.65 6.54
N GLY A 65 -20.22 23.96 6.29
CA GLY A 65 -20.21 24.98 7.34
C GLY A 65 -21.54 25.42 7.96
N THR A 66 -22.70 25.27 7.32
CA THR A 66 -23.92 25.94 7.82
C THR A 66 -25.22 25.25 7.42
N TYR A 67 -25.66 24.23 8.16
CA TYR A 67 -27.09 23.86 8.20
C TYR A 67 -27.48 23.33 9.59
N SER A 68 -27.42 24.20 10.59
CA SER A 68 -28.16 24.02 11.84
C SER A 68 -29.51 24.73 11.73
N GLY A 69 -30.54 23.94 11.41
CA GLY A 69 -31.94 24.33 11.61
C GLY A 69 -32.73 24.62 10.35
N LEU A 70 -33.44 23.60 9.83
CA LEU A 70 -34.81 23.73 9.31
C LEU A 70 -35.37 22.34 9.00
N LYS A 71 -36.51 22.01 9.64
CA LYS A 71 -37.33 20.82 9.38
C LYS A 71 -37.97 20.92 7.98
N GLN A 72 -37.37 20.31 6.96
CA GLN A 72 -38.05 19.91 5.71
C GLN A 72 -37.36 18.66 5.13
N GLY A 73 -37.79 17.48 5.59
CA GLY A 73 -37.11 16.19 5.37
C GLY A 73 -37.28 15.53 3.99
N GLY A 74 -37.89 16.19 2.99
CA GLY A 74 -38.11 15.62 1.66
C GLY A 74 -37.34 16.33 0.54
N LEU A 75 -37.43 17.66 0.47
CA LEU A 75 -36.86 18.46 -0.62
C LEU A 75 -35.33 18.51 -0.59
N SER A 76 -34.73 18.58 0.61
CA SER A 76 -33.27 18.57 0.80
C SER A 76 -32.64 17.26 0.32
N ALA A 77 -33.27 16.12 0.61
CA ALA A 77 -32.77 14.80 0.20
C ALA A 77 -32.85 14.60 -1.33
N VAL A 78 -33.92 15.08 -1.97
CA VAL A 78 -34.08 15.00 -3.43
C VAL A 78 -33.08 15.91 -4.15
N ILE A 79 -32.85 17.13 -3.65
CA ILE A 79 -31.85 18.05 -4.21
C ILE A 79 -30.44 17.48 -4.04
N LEU A 80 -30.12 16.91 -2.86
CA LEU A 80 -28.84 16.23 -2.64
C LEU A 80 -28.65 15.04 -3.58
N LEU A 81 -29.68 14.22 -3.79
CA LEU A 81 -29.65 13.09 -4.74
C LEU A 81 -29.47 13.56 -6.18
N VAL A 82 -30.18 14.61 -6.62
CA VAL A 82 -30.05 15.15 -7.98
C VAL A 82 -28.67 15.78 -8.19
N VAL A 83 -28.16 16.54 -7.22
CA VAL A 83 -26.80 17.10 -7.27
C VAL A 83 -25.77 15.97 -7.30
N PHE A 84 -25.94 14.92 -6.49
CA PHE A 84 -25.10 13.73 -6.47
C PHE A 84 -25.11 12.99 -7.82
N PHE A 85 -26.28 12.73 -8.41
CA PHE A 85 -26.40 12.10 -9.72
C PHE A 85 -25.84 12.96 -10.86
N VAL A 86 -26.04 14.27 -10.82
CA VAL A 86 -25.46 15.21 -11.80
C VAL A 86 -23.94 15.26 -11.66
N HIS A 87 -23.40 15.19 -10.44
CA HIS A 87 -21.96 15.14 -10.19
C HIS A 87 -21.36 13.83 -10.70
N ILE A 88 -21.98 12.68 -10.39
CA ILE A 88 -21.57 11.39 -10.93
C ILE A 88 -21.62 11.38 -12.46
N ARG A 89 -22.69 11.92 -13.06
CA ARG A 89 -22.85 11.94 -14.52
C ARG A 89 -21.85 12.91 -15.19
N ARG A 90 -21.50 14.03 -14.55
CA ARG A 90 -20.44 14.94 -15.01
C ARG A 90 -19.05 14.34 -14.84
N LEU A 91 -18.78 13.69 -13.71
CA LEU A 91 -17.56 12.91 -13.48
C LEU A 91 -17.42 11.79 -14.51
N TRP A 92 -18.51 11.13 -14.89
CA TRP A 92 -18.52 10.09 -15.92
C TRP A 92 -18.39 10.64 -17.34
N SER A 93 -18.98 11.80 -17.64
CA SER A 93 -18.76 12.49 -18.92
C SER A 93 -17.31 12.99 -19.04
N PHE A 94 -16.75 13.48 -17.95
CA PHE A 94 -15.35 13.91 -17.85
C PHE A 94 -14.41 12.71 -17.95
N SER A 95 -14.73 11.59 -17.29
CA SER A 95 -13.97 10.34 -17.37
C SER A 95 -13.93 9.83 -18.79
N LYS A 96 -15.07 9.81 -19.50
CA LYS A 96 -15.10 9.48 -20.94
C LYS A 96 -14.18 10.39 -21.74
N SER A 97 -14.23 11.71 -21.54
CA SER A 97 -13.33 12.64 -22.24
C SER A 97 -11.85 12.37 -21.94
N LEU A 98 -11.53 12.07 -20.68
CA LEU A 98 -10.18 11.73 -20.22
C LEU A 98 -9.69 10.42 -20.84
N PHE A 99 -10.54 9.39 -20.88
CA PHE A 99 -10.27 8.10 -21.52
C PHE A 99 -10.16 8.23 -23.03
N TYR A 100 -10.96 9.10 -23.66
CA TYR A 100 -10.76 9.46 -25.07
C TYR A 100 -9.43 10.17 -25.30
N SER A 101 -8.99 11.06 -24.40
CA SER A 101 -7.68 11.69 -24.49
C SER A 101 -6.52 10.70 -24.31
N LEU A 102 -6.64 9.77 -23.34
CA LEU A 102 -5.67 8.70 -23.13
C LEU A 102 -5.63 7.77 -24.36
N ARG A 103 -6.80 7.32 -24.84
CA ARG A 103 -6.94 6.49 -26.03
C ARG A 103 -6.40 7.19 -27.29
N ARG A 104 -6.60 8.50 -27.47
CA ARG A 104 -6.00 9.24 -28.61
C ARG A 104 -4.49 9.35 -28.54
N ARG A 105 -3.91 9.35 -27.33
CA ARG A 105 -2.45 9.35 -27.16
C ARG A 105 -1.85 7.98 -27.43
N ILE A 106 -2.53 6.92 -27.00
CA ILE A 106 -2.13 5.54 -27.28
C ILE A 106 -2.33 5.23 -28.78
N PHE A 107 -3.51 5.53 -29.31
CA PHE A 107 -3.92 5.23 -30.68
C PHE A 107 -4.16 6.51 -31.48
N LYS A 108 -3.09 7.05 -32.07
CA LYS A 108 -3.24 8.06 -33.11
C LYS A 108 -3.42 7.35 -34.45
N ASN A 109 -4.68 7.04 -34.81
CA ASN A 109 -5.03 6.67 -36.19
C ASN A 109 -4.96 7.93 -37.06
N ASP A 110 -3.83 8.14 -37.73
CA ASP A 110 -3.73 8.85 -39.00
C ASP A 110 -2.34 8.60 -39.59
N GLY A 111 -2.23 7.59 -40.47
CA GLY A 111 -1.36 7.54 -41.66
C GLY A 111 0.15 7.83 -41.58
N SER A 112 0.73 8.21 -40.44
CA SER A 112 2.15 8.48 -40.29
C SER A 112 2.70 7.65 -39.13
N ASN A 113 3.45 6.62 -39.48
CA ASN A 113 4.13 5.66 -38.59
C ASN A 113 5.26 6.27 -37.73
N THR A 114 5.13 7.52 -37.32
CA THR A 114 6.11 8.21 -36.47
C THR A 114 5.36 9.18 -35.57
N THR A 115 5.16 8.84 -34.29
CA THR A 115 5.16 9.82 -33.17
C THR A 115 4.85 9.27 -31.78
N ALA A 116 4.57 7.97 -31.58
CA ALA A 116 4.79 7.40 -30.24
C ALA A 116 6.28 7.53 -29.84
N GLN A 117 7.18 7.37 -30.83
CA GLN A 117 8.61 7.62 -30.70
C GLN A 117 9.02 9.12 -30.73
N ASN A 118 8.15 10.05 -31.14
CA ASN A 118 8.52 11.48 -31.34
C ASN A 118 7.74 12.49 -30.49
N ASN A 119 6.94 12.08 -29.50
CA ASN A 119 6.42 13.04 -28.50
C ASN A 119 6.41 12.58 -27.03
N PRO A 120 7.53 12.07 -26.50
CA PRO A 120 7.74 11.87 -25.05
C PRO A 120 7.85 13.19 -24.25
N ASN A 121 7.72 14.37 -24.87
CA ASN A 121 8.19 15.66 -24.33
C ASN A 121 7.38 16.32 -23.19
N LYS A 122 6.46 15.60 -22.50
CA LYS A 122 5.78 16.14 -21.30
C LYS A 122 5.57 15.06 -20.22
N PRO A 123 6.64 14.53 -19.61
CA PRO A 123 6.54 13.54 -18.52
C PRO A 123 5.59 14.00 -17.40
N ASN A 124 5.64 15.29 -17.05
CA ASN A 124 4.72 15.89 -16.07
C ASN A 124 3.25 15.77 -16.48
N PHE A 125 2.92 16.01 -17.75
CA PHE A 125 1.53 15.88 -18.21
C PHE A 125 1.04 14.44 -18.12
N ASN A 126 1.87 13.47 -18.52
CA ASN A 126 1.53 12.06 -18.44
C ASN A 126 1.32 11.63 -16.98
N HIS A 127 2.22 12.03 -16.09
CA HIS A 127 2.10 11.81 -14.66
C HIS A 127 0.77 12.37 -14.11
N TYR A 128 0.46 13.65 -14.38
CA TYR A 128 -0.78 14.27 -13.93
C TYR A 128 -2.03 13.69 -14.56
N LEU A 129 -1.94 13.15 -15.79
CA LEU A 129 -3.05 12.44 -16.43
C LEU A 129 -3.40 11.17 -15.64
N PHE A 130 -2.40 10.34 -15.34
CA PHE A 130 -2.61 9.13 -14.54
C PHE A 130 -3.03 9.45 -13.10
N GLU A 131 -2.49 10.52 -12.49
CA GLU A 131 -2.98 10.99 -11.18
C GLU A 131 -4.45 11.40 -11.21
N THR A 132 -4.87 12.11 -12.26
CA THR A 132 -6.27 12.52 -12.41
C THR A 132 -7.19 11.30 -12.53
N ILE A 133 -6.76 10.26 -13.26
CA ILE A 133 -7.49 8.98 -13.35
C ILE A 133 -7.59 8.34 -11.96
N THR A 134 -6.48 8.27 -11.22
CA THR A 134 -6.44 7.66 -9.89
C THR A 134 -7.31 8.39 -8.87
N VAL A 135 -7.25 9.73 -8.84
CA VAL A 135 -8.12 10.56 -7.98
C VAL A 135 -9.58 10.29 -8.27
N LEU A 136 -9.93 10.21 -9.56
CA LEU A 136 -11.29 9.94 -10.00
C LEU A 136 -11.78 8.57 -9.52
N ILE A 137 -10.97 7.52 -9.69
CA ILE A 137 -11.30 6.16 -9.23
C ILE A 137 -11.47 6.19 -7.71
N ARG A 138 -10.47 6.71 -6.97
CA ARG A 138 -10.48 6.74 -5.50
C ARG A 138 -11.71 7.44 -4.95
N THR A 139 -12.02 8.63 -5.45
CA THR A 139 -13.18 9.41 -4.99
C THR A 139 -14.49 8.69 -5.30
N SER A 140 -14.61 8.11 -6.50
CA SER A 140 -15.84 7.43 -6.93
C SER A 140 -16.07 6.12 -6.18
N VAL A 141 -15.02 5.30 -6.00
CA VAL A 141 -15.08 4.02 -5.28
C VAL A 141 -15.35 4.24 -3.79
N THR A 142 -14.76 5.28 -3.19
CA THR A 142 -15.04 5.64 -1.78
C THR A 142 -16.51 6.01 -1.57
N GLN A 143 -17.14 6.64 -2.56
CA GLN A 143 -18.56 7.00 -2.51
C GLN A 143 -19.48 5.81 -2.84
N ASN A 144 -19.10 4.98 -3.81
CA ASN A 144 -19.88 3.83 -4.24
C ASN A 144 -18.99 2.74 -4.86
N LEU A 145 -18.80 1.66 -4.10
CA LEU A 145 -18.00 0.50 -4.52
C LEU A 145 -18.54 -0.18 -5.78
N ALA A 146 -19.85 -0.08 -6.08
CA ALA A 146 -20.44 -0.70 -7.27
C ALA A 146 -19.93 -0.09 -8.59
N VAL A 147 -19.32 1.10 -8.55
CA VAL A 147 -18.73 1.76 -9.73
C VAL A 147 -17.38 1.13 -10.11
N LEU A 148 -16.75 0.35 -9.22
CA LEU A 148 -15.45 -0.30 -9.47
C LEU A 148 -15.47 -1.13 -10.76
N ASN A 149 -16.48 -1.99 -10.93
CA ASN A 149 -16.65 -2.81 -12.13
C ASN A 149 -16.77 -1.97 -13.42
N GLN A 150 -17.35 -0.77 -13.35
CA GLN A 150 -17.46 0.12 -14.50
C GLN A 150 -16.11 0.73 -14.88
N PHE A 151 -15.29 1.09 -13.88
CA PHE A 151 -13.92 1.53 -14.15
C PHE A 151 -13.11 0.42 -14.79
N GLU A 152 -13.19 -0.80 -14.29
CA GLU A 152 -12.48 -1.95 -14.86
C GLU A 152 -12.88 -2.21 -16.31
N GLN A 153 -14.19 -2.26 -16.60
CA GLN A 153 -14.70 -2.46 -17.96
C GLN A 153 -14.18 -1.40 -18.95
N VAL A 154 -13.93 -0.18 -18.49
CA VAL A 154 -13.41 0.91 -19.34
C VAL A 154 -11.88 0.90 -19.41
N LEU A 155 -11.21 0.61 -18.30
CA LEU A 155 -9.76 0.74 -18.16
C LEU A 155 -8.99 -0.45 -18.71
N PHE A 156 -9.47 -1.68 -18.51
CA PHE A 156 -8.79 -2.87 -19.02
C PHE A 156 -8.55 -2.79 -20.53
N PRO A 157 -9.56 -2.49 -21.39
CA PRO A 157 -9.34 -2.33 -22.83
C PRO A 157 -8.40 -1.19 -23.20
N VAL A 158 -8.25 -0.18 -22.34
CA VAL A 158 -7.32 0.94 -22.56
C VAL A 158 -5.89 0.56 -22.16
N PHE A 159 -5.72 -0.31 -21.17
CA PHE A 159 -4.41 -0.77 -20.71
C PHE A 159 -3.89 -1.96 -21.52
N THR A 160 -4.74 -2.82 -22.07
CA THR A 160 -4.32 -3.92 -22.97
C THR A 160 -3.29 -3.51 -24.03
N PRO A 161 -3.53 -2.46 -24.85
CA PRO A 161 -2.55 -2.01 -25.85
C PRO A 161 -1.24 -1.52 -25.24
N ILE A 162 -1.27 -0.91 -24.05
CA ILE A 162 -0.05 -0.46 -23.36
C ILE A 162 0.88 -1.66 -23.09
N PHE A 163 0.31 -2.81 -22.76
CA PHE A 163 1.06 -4.05 -22.54
C PHE A 163 1.42 -4.77 -23.85
N THR A 164 0.50 -4.87 -24.82
CA THR A 164 0.77 -5.61 -26.07
C THR A 164 1.71 -4.88 -27.01
N GLU A 165 1.65 -3.55 -27.06
CA GLU A 165 2.56 -2.70 -27.83
C GLU A 165 3.78 -2.27 -27.01
N ASP A 166 3.87 -2.73 -25.76
CA ASP A 166 5.00 -2.52 -24.85
C ASP A 166 5.42 -1.05 -24.69
N ILE A 167 4.43 -0.19 -24.42
CA ILE A 167 4.64 1.26 -24.26
C ILE A 167 5.27 1.53 -22.89
N ALA A 168 6.59 1.35 -22.79
CA ALA A 168 7.36 1.34 -21.54
C ALA A 168 7.07 2.52 -20.59
N GLU A 169 6.85 3.72 -21.13
CA GLU A 169 6.57 4.93 -20.35
C GLU A 169 5.24 4.88 -19.56
N PHE A 170 4.29 4.06 -20.00
CA PHE A 170 2.95 3.96 -19.42
C PHE A 170 2.73 2.68 -18.63
N VAL A 171 3.57 1.66 -18.82
CA VAL A 171 3.47 0.37 -18.13
C VAL A 171 3.47 0.54 -16.59
N PRO A 172 4.42 1.27 -15.96
CA PRO A 172 4.41 1.45 -14.51
C PRO A 172 3.14 2.13 -13.98
N TYR A 173 2.55 3.05 -14.74
CA TYR A 173 1.33 3.75 -14.36
C TYR A 173 0.10 2.85 -14.46
N ALA A 174 -0.02 2.10 -15.57
CA ALA A 174 -1.10 1.14 -15.75
C ALA A 174 -1.10 0.07 -14.65
N LEU A 175 0.08 -0.46 -14.30
CA LEU A 175 0.25 -1.42 -13.22
C LEU A 175 -0.15 -0.85 -11.85
N GLN A 176 0.24 0.39 -11.53
CA GLN A 176 -0.16 1.05 -10.29
C GLN A 176 -1.68 1.21 -10.17
N ILE A 177 -2.35 1.59 -11.26
CA ILE A 177 -3.82 1.73 -11.28
C ILE A 177 -4.50 0.36 -11.16
N LEU A 178 -4.00 -0.66 -11.86
CA LEU A 178 -4.53 -2.02 -11.76
C LEU A 178 -4.37 -2.59 -10.34
N GLY A 179 -3.24 -2.33 -9.69
CA GLY A 179 -3.02 -2.67 -8.29
C GLY A 179 -4.01 -1.95 -7.37
N PHE A 180 -4.22 -0.65 -7.58
CA PHE A 180 -5.19 0.13 -6.82
C PHE A 180 -6.64 -0.35 -7.00
N LEU A 181 -7.04 -0.68 -8.23
CA LEU A 181 -8.36 -1.26 -8.53
C LEU A 181 -8.52 -2.62 -7.83
N LEU A 182 -7.50 -3.48 -7.90
CA LEU A 182 -7.51 -4.79 -7.25
C LEU A 182 -7.65 -4.67 -5.72
N GLU A 183 -6.87 -3.79 -5.11
CA GLU A 183 -6.95 -3.50 -3.66
C GLU A 183 -8.32 -3.00 -3.22
N SER A 184 -9.06 -2.34 -4.12
CA SER A 184 -10.40 -1.81 -3.85
C SER A 184 -11.47 -2.91 -3.78
N HIS A 185 -11.20 -4.13 -4.24
CA HIS A 185 -12.12 -5.26 -4.07
C HIS A 185 -12.26 -5.64 -2.60
N SER A 186 -13.46 -6.08 -2.22
CA SER A 186 -13.69 -6.67 -0.91
C SER A 186 -12.98 -8.02 -0.80
N SER A 187 -12.30 -8.26 0.31
CA SER A 187 -11.61 -9.54 0.53
C SER A 187 -12.62 -10.70 0.67
N GLY A 188 -12.32 -11.85 0.08
CA GLY A 188 -12.95 -13.14 0.40
C GLY A 188 -14.41 -13.35 0.00
N SER A 189 -15.05 -12.48 -0.78
CA SER A 189 -16.50 -12.56 -1.06
C SER A 189 -16.91 -12.65 -2.52
N THR A 190 -16.04 -12.31 -3.48
CA THR A 190 -16.37 -12.39 -4.91
C THR A 190 -15.22 -13.01 -5.69
N PRO A 191 -15.47 -14.00 -6.58
CA PRO A 191 -14.43 -14.45 -7.50
C PRO A 191 -14.01 -13.25 -8.37
N LEU A 192 -12.69 -13.03 -8.43
CA LEU A 192 -12.11 -11.97 -9.25
C LEU A 192 -12.54 -12.12 -10.72
N PRO A 193 -12.83 -11.00 -11.42
CA PRO A 193 -13.12 -11.03 -12.84
C PRO A 193 -12.04 -11.77 -13.65
N GLU A 194 -12.43 -12.45 -14.71
CA GLU A 194 -11.52 -13.25 -15.56
C GLU A 194 -10.33 -12.44 -16.10
N ALA A 195 -10.53 -11.14 -16.35
CA ALA A 195 -9.47 -10.24 -16.78
C ALA A 195 -8.29 -10.19 -15.79
N TYR A 196 -8.54 -10.30 -14.48
CA TYR A 196 -7.49 -10.39 -13.47
C TYR A 196 -6.78 -11.74 -13.47
N ARG A 197 -7.46 -12.85 -13.79
CA ARG A 197 -6.81 -14.16 -13.93
C ARG A 197 -5.83 -14.17 -15.10
N ILE A 198 -6.24 -13.61 -16.24
CA ILE A 198 -5.39 -13.47 -17.42
C ILE A 198 -4.20 -12.55 -17.12
N LEU A 199 -4.47 -11.38 -16.52
CA LEU A 199 -3.42 -10.44 -16.13
C LEU A 199 -2.42 -11.07 -15.16
N PHE A 200 -2.88 -11.87 -14.20
CA PHE A 200 -2.00 -12.58 -13.26
C PHE A 200 -1.00 -13.47 -14.00
N GLN A 201 -1.43 -14.26 -14.98
CA GLN A 201 -0.51 -15.08 -15.78
C GLN A 201 0.52 -14.22 -16.51
N SER A 202 0.12 -13.06 -17.03
CA SER A 202 1.04 -12.15 -17.73
C SER A 202 2.09 -11.53 -16.82
N ILE A 203 1.73 -11.08 -15.61
CA ILE A 203 2.69 -10.43 -14.69
C ILE A 203 3.70 -11.41 -14.08
N LEU A 204 3.46 -12.73 -14.16
CA LEU A 204 4.40 -13.75 -13.71
C LEU A 204 5.52 -14.04 -14.73
N ILE A 205 5.43 -13.50 -15.94
CA ILE A 205 6.45 -13.69 -16.98
C ILE A 205 7.74 -12.95 -16.54
N PRO A 206 8.91 -13.61 -16.48
CA PRO A 206 10.14 -13.02 -15.98
C PRO A 206 10.54 -11.70 -16.66
N ALA A 207 10.29 -11.56 -17.97
CA ALA A 207 10.64 -10.38 -18.74
C ALA A 207 10.00 -9.07 -18.23
N PHE A 208 8.82 -9.14 -17.59
CA PHE A 208 8.19 -7.95 -17.00
C PHE A 208 8.98 -7.39 -15.82
N TRP A 209 9.76 -8.23 -15.15
CA TRP A 209 10.56 -7.91 -13.96
C TRP A 209 11.99 -7.50 -14.29
N ASP A 210 12.38 -7.49 -15.58
CA ASP A 210 13.72 -7.05 -16.00
C ASP A 210 13.87 -5.52 -15.95
N ARG A 211 12.75 -4.78 -16.10
CA ARG A 211 12.75 -3.32 -16.09
C ARG A 211 12.58 -2.79 -14.67
N SER A 212 13.62 -2.17 -14.11
CA SER A 212 13.61 -1.61 -12.74
C SER A 212 12.41 -0.68 -12.49
N GLY A 213 12.05 0.15 -13.46
CA GLY A 213 10.92 1.08 -13.40
C GLY A 213 9.55 0.41 -13.22
N ASN A 214 9.41 -0.88 -13.57
CA ASN A 214 8.17 -1.64 -13.38
C ASN A 214 8.09 -2.30 -12.00
N ILE A 215 9.24 -2.64 -11.39
CA ILE A 215 9.32 -3.51 -10.21
C ILE A 215 8.44 -3.01 -9.05
N PRO A 216 8.46 -1.73 -8.65
CA PRO A 216 7.61 -1.27 -7.55
C PRO A 216 6.11 -1.42 -7.83
N ALA A 217 5.69 -1.19 -9.08
CA ALA A 217 4.29 -1.35 -9.47
C ALA A 217 3.87 -2.82 -9.54
N LEU A 218 4.74 -3.69 -10.06
CA LEU A 218 4.53 -5.14 -10.13
C LEU A 218 4.46 -5.77 -8.75
N SER A 219 5.42 -5.45 -7.88
CA SER A 219 5.47 -5.90 -6.49
C SER A 219 4.18 -5.58 -5.77
N ARG A 220 3.70 -4.34 -5.88
CA ARG A 220 2.45 -3.91 -5.28
C ARG A 220 1.23 -4.66 -5.84
N LEU A 221 1.14 -4.79 -7.16
CA LEU A 221 0.05 -5.52 -7.80
C LEU A 221 0.04 -6.99 -7.36
N LEU A 222 1.21 -7.62 -7.23
CA LEU A 222 1.34 -8.99 -6.74
C LEU A 222 0.92 -9.14 -5.28
N GLN A 223 1.29 -8.19 -4.40
CA GLN A 223 0.78 -8.13 -3.03
C GLN A 223 -0.74 -8.00 -2.98
N ALA A 224 -1.34 -7.22 -3.88
CA ALA A 224 -2.80 -7.11 -3.98
C ALA A 224 -3.46 -8.44 -4.42
N TYR A 225 -2.84 -9.19 -5.34
CA TYR A 225 -3.29 -10.54 -5.67
C TYR A 225 -3.18 -11.51 -4.48
N ILE A 226 -2.09 -11.43 -3.71
CA ILE A 226 -1.92 -12.28 -2.52
C ILE A 226 -3.01 -11.96 -1.48
N GLU A 227 -3.29 -10.69 -1.24
CA GLU A 227 -4.32 -10.25 -0.29
C GLU A 227 -5.74 -10.65 -0.72
N LYS A 228 -6.09 -10.47 -2.00
CA LYS A 228 -7.46 -10.67 -2.50
C LYS A 228 -7.74 -12.06 -3.06
N ALA A 229 -6.71 -12.77 -3.49
CA ALA A 229 -6.81 -13.99 -4.28
C ALA A 229 -5.78 -15.06 -3.89
N GLY A 230 -5.19 -14.96 -2.69
CA GLY A 230 -4.12 -15.83 -2.21
C GLY A 230 -4.46 -17.32 -2.36
N GLU A 231 -5.59 -17.74 -1.79
CA GLU A 231 -6.02 -19.14 -1.75
C GLU A 231 -6.50 -19.68 -3.10
N THR A 232 -6.93 -18.80 -4.02
CA THR A 232 -7.60 -19.21 -5.28
C THR A 232 -6.72 -19.10 -6.52
N ILE A 233 -5.83 -18.12 -6.59
CA ILE A 233 -5.04 -17.82 -7.80
C ILE A 233 -3.55 -17.97 -7.49
N VAL A 234 -3.10 -17.36 -6.38
CA VAL A 234 -1.66 -17.33 -6.05
C VAL A 234 -1.16 -18.71 -5.67
N LEU A 235 -1.95 -19.48 -4.91
CA LEU A 235 -1.55 -20.81 -4.45
C LEU A 235 -1.21 -21.76 -5.62
N GLU A 236 -1.94 -21.68 -6.74
CA GLU A 236 -1.68 -22.48 -7.96
C GLU A 236 -0.34 -22.16 -8.63
N LYS A 237 0.22 -20.97 -8.35
CA LYS A 237 1.45 -20.46 -8.94
C LYS A 237 2.48 -20.08 -7.88
N LEU A 238 2.35 -20.60 -6.66
CA LEU A 238 3.15 -20.19 -5.50
C LEU A 238 4.65 -20.32 -5.74
N THR A 239 5.10 -21.42 -6.35
CA THR A 239 6.52 -21.64 -6.68
C THR A 239 7.08 -20.55 -7.61
N ILE A 240 6.28 -20.06 -8.56
CA ILE A 240 6.69 -18.98 -9.47
C ILE A 240 6.78 -17.65 -8.71
N VAL A 241 5.81 -17.38 -7.83
CA VAL A 241 5.81 -16.19 -6.95
C VAL A 241 7.03 -16.19 -6.02
N LEU A 242 7.37 -17.34 -5.43
CA LEU A 242 8.59 -17.49 -4.63
C LEU A 242 9.86 -17.34 -5.48
N GLY A 243 9.84 -17.78 -6.74
CA GLY A 243 10.90 -17.53 -7.70
C GLY A 243 11.11 -16.04 -7.98
N ILE A 244 10.04 -15.25 -8.06
CA ILE A 244 10.11 -13.78 -8.19
C ILE A 244 10.73 -13.15 -6.93
N PHE A 245 10.28 -13.56 -5.75
CA PHE A 245 10.91 -13.14 -4.48
C PHE A 245 12.42 -13.43 -4.49
N GLN A 246 12.80 -14.68 -4.80
CA GLN A 246 14.20 -15.10 -4.84
C GLN A 246 14.99 -14.25 -5.83
N ARG A 247 14.42 -13.99 -7.01
CA ARG A 247 15.03 -13.16 -8.05
C ARG A 247 15.31 -11.75 -7.54
N LEU A 248 14.30 -11.07 -7.00
CA LEU A 248 14.40 -9.70 -6.52
C LEU A 248 15.45 -9.54 -5.42
N VAL A 249 15.46 -10.46 -4.46
CA VAL A 249 16.41 -10.45 -3.35
C VAL A 249 17.81 -10.84 -3.79
N SER A 250 17.95 -11.81 -4.70
CA SER A 250 19.28 -12.33 -5.09
C SER A 250 20.03 -11.45 -6.09
N GLN A 251 19.31 -10.79 -7.01
CA GLN A 251 19.93 -10.07 -8.12
C GLN A 251 20.28 -8.62 -7.80
N SER A 252 19.48 -7.93 -6.98
CA SER A 252 19.65 -6.49 -6.77
C SER A 252 19.43 -6.08 -5.32
N LYS A 253 20.37 -5.31 -4.77
CA LYS A 253 20.24 -4.71 -3.43
C LYS A 253 19.18 -3.60 -3.41
N VAL A 254 18.94 -2.96 -4.55
CA VAL A 254 17.95 -1.90 -4.71
C VAL A 254 16.54 -2.43 -4.41
N HIS A 255 16.24 -3.64 -4.87
CA HIS A 255 14.91 -4.25 -4.81
C HIS A 255 14.70 -5.20 -3.63
N ASP A 256 15.63 -5.28 -2.66
CA ASP A 256 15.50 -6.12 -1.46
C ASP A 256 14.12 -5.91 -0.80
N HIS A 257 13.75 -4.65 -0.55
CA HIS A 257 12.47 -4.27 0.07
C HIS A 257 11.23 -4.72 -0.71
N GLU A 258 11.28 -4.79 -2.04
CA GLU A 258 10.17 -5.24 -2.88
C GLU A 258 9.98 -6.76 -2.78
N GLY A 259 11.10 -7.51 -2.81
CA GLY A 259 11.06 -8.95 -2.57
C GLY A 259 10.51 -9.28 -1.19
N PHE A 260 10.97 -8.59 -0.15
CA PHE A 260 10.45 -8.78 1.21
C PHE A 260 9.01 -8.32 1.37
N ALA A 261 8.53 -7.31 0.64
CA ALA A 261 7.13 -6.91 0.68
C ALA A 261 6.20 -8.01 0.13
N ILE A 262 6.60 -8.67 -0.97
CA ILE A 262 5.89 -9.85 -1.51
C ILE A 262 5.90 -10.98 -0.47
N LEU A 263 7.07 -11.29 0.11
CA LEU A 263 7.20 -12.35 1.09
C LEU A 263 6.37 -12.10 2.37
N ASN A 264 6.39 -10.87 2.88
CA ASN A 264 5.57 -10.46 4.02
C ASN A 264 4.07 -10.63 3.71
N SER A 265 3.64 -10.26 2.49
CA SER A 265 2.26 -10.45 2.06
C SER A 265 1.86 -11.93 2.04
N LEU A 266 2.74 -12.82 1.56
CA LEU A 266 2.51 -14.27 1.61
C LEU A 266 2.32 -14.77 3.05
N VAL A 267 3.20 -14.37 3.97
CA VAL A 267 3.12 -14.75 5.39
C VAL A 267 1.85 -14.22 6.06
N VAL A 268 1.41 -13.01 5.70
CA VAL A 268 0.24 -12.39 6.31
C VAL A 268 -1.06 -13.06 5.87
N HIS A 269 -1.15 -13.48 4.60
CA HIS A 269 -2.39 -13.93 3.96
C HIS A 269 -2.49 -15.43 3.72
N LEU A 270 -1.38 -16.18 3.76
CA LEU A 270 -1.40 -17.64 3.63
C LEU A 270 -1.24 -18.32 4.99
N SER A 271 -1.95 -19.44 5.15
CA SER A 271 -1.84 -20.27 6.34
C SER A 271 -0.50 -21.00 6.40
N ARG A 272 -0.11 -21.43 7.61
CA ARG A 272 1.12 -22.21 7.83
C ARG A 272 1.19 -23.43 6.91
N ILE A 273 0.09 -24.19 6.80
CA ILE A 273 0.01 -25.43 6.02
C ILE A 273 0.36 -25.19 4.55
N GLN A 274 -0.01 -24.02 4.00
CA GLN A 274 0.25 -23.69 2.60
C GLN A 274 1.72 -23.33 2.34
N LEU A 275 2.44 -22.80 3.33
CA LEU A 275 3.81 -22.31 3.17
C LEU A 275 4.90 -23.18 3.81
N GLU A 276 4.56 -24.08 4.73
CA GLU A 276 5.53 -24.80 5.56
C GLU A 276 6.58 -25.58 4.76
N ASN A 277 6.18 -26.17 3.63
CA ASN A 277 7.07 -26.90 2.74
C ASN A 277 8.14 -26.02 2.07
N TYR A 278 7.96 -24.69 2.09
CA TYR A 278 8.86 -23.73 1.44
C TYR A 278 9.72 -22.95 2.44
N PHE A 279 9.49 -23.07 3.75
CA PHE A 279 10.21 -22.28 4.77
C PHE A 279 11.73 -22.43 4.68
N LYS A 280 12.21 -23.68 4.55
CA LYS A 280 13.64 -23.97 4.43
C LYS A 280 14.27 -23.24 3.24
N ASP A 281 13.63 -23.32 2.08
CA ASP A 281 14.16 -22.71 0.85
C ASP A 281 14.13 -21.18 0.94
N ILE A 282 13.05 -20.59 1.48
CA ILE A 282 12.95 -19.16 1.74
C ILE A 282 14.10 -18.69 2.64
N PHE A 283 14.36 -19.40 3.73
CA PHE A 283 15.39 -19.00 4.69
C PHE A 283 16.80 -19.19 4.12
N ILE A 284 17.04 -20.24 3.33
CA ILE A 284 18.30 -20.43 2.61
C ILE A 284 18.54 -19.26 1.65
N VAL A 285 17.53 -18.80 0.90
CA VAL A 285 17.65 -17.64 0.01
C VAL A 285 18.05 -16.39 0.80
N ILE A 286 17.36 -16.11 1.92
CA ILE A 286 17.62 -14.95 2.79
C ILE A 286 19.06 -14.99 3.34
N PHE A 287 19.48 -16.11 3.92
CA PHE A 287 20.80 -16.23 4.53
C PHE A 287 21.93 -16.29 3.50
N THR A 288 21.69 -16.89 2.34
CA THR A 288 22.64 -16.82 1.21
C THR A 288 22.85 -15.37 0.80
N ARG A 289 21.76 -14.59 0.67
CA ARG A 289 21.85 -13.18 0.32
C ARG A 289 22.58 -12.35 1.38
N LEU A 290 22.28 -12.58 2.65
CA LEU A 290 22.92 -11.93 3.80
C LEU A 290 24.43 -12.19 3.83
N THR A 291 24.85 -13.41 3.50
CA THR A 291 26.26 -13.82 3.45
C THR A 291 26.99 -13.18 2.27
N LYS A 292 26.35 -13.12 1.09
CA LYS A 292 26.96 -12.58 -0.12
C LYS A 292 27.18 -11.07 -0.08
N ALA A 293 26.19 -10.29 0.37
CA ALA A 293 26.30 -8.83 0.39
C ALA A 293 25.38 -8.17 1.45
N LYS A 294 25.81 -8.16 2.70
CA LYS A 294 25.06 -7.52 3.80
C LYS A 294 24.87 -6.02 3.58
N THR A 295 23.63 -5.53 3.70
CA THR A 295 23.27 -4.10 3.73
C THR A 295 22.35 -3.81 4.91
N GLN A 296 22.32 -2.57 5.41
CA GLN A 296 21.39 -2.19 6.50
C GLN A 296 19.93 -2.35 6.09
N LYS A 297 19.59 -1.96 4.85
CA LYS A 297 18.26 -2.14 4.24
C LYS A 297 17.82 -3.60 4.27
N LEU A 298 18.70 -4.53 3.87
CA LEU A 298 18.42 -5.95 3.91
C LEU A 298 18.17 -6.44 5.35
N ILE A 299 18.99 -6.02 6.31
CA ILE A 299 18.83 -6.44 7.72
C ILE A 299 17.46 -5.98 8.26
N LYS A 300 17.07 -4.72 8.00
CA LYS A 300 15.75 -4.21 8.39
C LYS A 300 14.62 -5.07 7.79
N CYS A 301 14.70 -5.39 6.50
CA CYS A 301 13.70 -6.23 5.83
C CYS A 301 13.62 -7.63 6.46
N ILE A 302 14.76 -8.24 6.82
CA ILE A 302 14.82 -9.54 7.49
C ILE A 302 14.19 -9.47 8.89
N ILE A 303 14.48 -8.44 9.67
CA ILE A 303 13.89 -8.25 11.01
C ILE A 303 12.37 -8.16 10.91
N ILE A 304 11.87 -7.33 9.99
CA ILE A 304 10.42 -7.15 9.76
C ILE A 304 9.77 -8.48 9.34
N PHE A 305 10.39 -9.20 8.40
CA PHE A 305 9.91 -10.52 7.98
C PHE A 305 9.84 -11.53 9.11
N PHE A 306 10.90 -11.63 9.93
CA PHE A 306 10.88 -12.52 11.09
C PHE A 306 9.83 -12.11 12.12
N CYS A 307 9.56 -10.81 12.30
CA CYS A 307 8.48 -10.37 13.18
C CYS A 307 7.09 -10.74 12.62
N TYR A 308 6.86 -10.60 11.31
CA TYR A 308 5.64 -11.12 10.67
C TYR A 308 5.51 -12.64 10.84
N PHE A 309 6.60 -13.38 10.62
CA PHE A 309 6.64 -14.85 10.78
C PHE A 309 6.28 -15.26 12.20
N VAL A 310 6.89 -14.64 13.21
CA VAL A 310 6.63 -14.92 14.63
C VAL A 310 5.17 -14.67 14.98
N VAL A 311 4.63 -13.54 14.55
CA VAL A 311 3.23 -13.17 14.83
C VAL A 311 2.25 -14.15 14.19
N LYS A 312 2.56 -14.64 12.99
CA LYS A 312 1.64 -15.47 12.19
C LYS A 312 1.77 -16.96 12.49
N TYR A 313 2.98 -17.46 12.69
CA TYR A 313 3.28 -18.90 12.81
C TYR A 313 3.88 -19.28 14.17
N GLY A 314 4.27 -18.31 14.99
CA GLY A 314 4.77 -18.50 16.34
C GLY A 314 6.29 -18.38 16.45
N ALA A 315 6.74 -17.88 17.61
CA ALA A 315 8.16 -17.72 17.94
C ALA A 315 8.93 -19.04 17.96
N GLN A 316 8.30 -20.10 18.51
CA GLN A 316 8.90 -21.43 18.57
C GLN A 316 9.23 -21.96 17.16
N GLU A 317 8.32 -21.74 16.21
CA GLU A 317 8.49 -22.19 14.84
C GLU A 317 9.68 -21.47 14.17
N LEU A 318 9.82 -20.16 14.37
CA LEU A 318 10.96 -19.42 13.81
C LEU A 318 12.28 -20.01 14.29
N ILE A 319 12.43 -20.21 15.60
CA ILE A 319 13.65 -20.77 16.19
C ILE A 319 13.94 -22.15 15.59
N THR A 320 12.93 -23.03 15.55
CA THR A 320 13.08 -24.37 14.98
C THR A 320 13.51 -24.33 13.50
N GLN A 321 12.88 -23.50 12.67
CA GLN A 321 13.23 -23.42 11.25
C GLN A 321 14.63 -22.84 11.01
N VAL A 322 15.05 -21.85 11.80
CA VAL A 322 16.41 -21.29 11.69
C VAL A 322 17.47 -22.30 12.16
N ASP A 323 17.27 -22.93 13.31
CA ASP A 323 18.26 -23.88 13.86
C ASP A 323 18.33 -25.20 13.08
N ASN A 324 17.27 -25.56 12.35
CA ASN A 324 17.28 -26.70 11.42
C ASN A 324 18.20 -26.49 10.21
N ILE A 325 18.55 -25.24 9.87
CA ILE A 325 19.52 -24.94 8.81
C ILE A 325 20.94 -25.16 9.33
N GLN A 326 21.22 -24.63 10.52
CA GLN A 326 22.48 -24.84 11.23
C GLN A 326 22.23 -24.69 12.74
N ALA A 327 22.80 -25.61 13.53
CA ALA A 327 22.68 -25.56 14.98
C ALA A 327 23.17 -24.20 15.56
N ASN A 328 22.40 -23.64 16.49
CA ASN A 328 22.65 -22.34 17.13
C ASN A 328 22.65 -21.14 16.17
N MET A 329 22.10 -21.27 14.95
CA MET A 329 22.02 -20.17 14.00
C MET A 329 21.06 -19.07 14.48
N PHE A 330 20.03 -19.41 15.26
CA PHE A 330 19.12 -18.42 15.84
C PHE A 330 19.85 -17.42 16.75
N GLN A 331 20.82 -17.90 17.55
CA GLN A 331 21.67 -17.02 18.35
C GLN A 331 22.40 -15.98 17.48
N MET A 332 22.99 -16.42 16.37
CA MET A 332 23.67 -15.51 15.44
C MET A 332 22.70 -14.49 14.82
N VAL A 333 21.47 -14.90 14.51
CA VAL A 333 20.42 -14.00 14.00
C VAL A 333 20.12 -12.90 15.01
N ILE A 334 19.91 -13.24 16.28
CA ILE A 334 19.63 -12.24 17.33
C ILE A 334 20.82 -11.29 17.50
N GLU A 335 22.03 -11.83 17.71
CA GLU A 335 23.21 -11.04 18.01
C GLU A 335 23.67 -10.15 16.85
N ARG A 336 23.56 -10.63 15.61
CA ARG A 336 24.13 -9.94 14.44
C ARG A 336 23.12 -9.10 13.65
N LEU A 337 21.83 -9.32 13.87
CA LEU A 337 20.75 -8.63 13.17
C LEU A 337 19.88 -7.83 14.14
N PHE A 338 19.20 -8.49 15.09
CA PHE A 338 18.26 -7.80 15.98
C PHE A 338 18.94 -6.80 16.90
N LEU A 339 19.90 -7.23 17.72
CA LEU A 339 20.54 -6.36 18.71
C LEU A 339 21.11 -5.05 18.11
N PRO A 340 21.83 -5.06 16.97
CA PRO A 340 22.40 -3.83 16.41
C PRO A 340 21.42 -2.93 15.63
N GLU A 341 20.33 -3.49 15.07
CA GLU A 341 19.50 -2.78 14.09
C GLU A 341 18.03 -2.61 14.51
N LEU A 342 17.55 -3.31 15.54
CA LEU A 342 16.14 -3.27 15.97
C LEU A 342 15.68 -1.84 16.28
N SER A 343 16.45 -1.07 17.05
CA SER A 343 16.12 0.31 17.43
C SER A 343 16.10 1.31 16.26
N LYS A 344 16.63 0.91 15.09
CA LYS A 344 16.73 1.72 13.86
C LYS A 344 15.62 1.42 12.85
N VAL A 345 14.68 0.53 13.19
CA VAL A 345 13.51 0.24 12.36
C VAL A 345 12.64 1.49 12.23
N ASP A 346 11.99 1.64 11.08
CA ASP A 346 11.18 2.79 10.73
C ASP A 346 9.88 2.82 11.57
N GLU A 347 9.32 4.00 11.85
CA GLU A 347 8.15 4.16 12.74
C GLU A 347 6.96 3.27 12.39
N ASN A 348 6.68 3.10 11.11
CA ASN A 348 5.55 2.29 10.64
C ASN A 348 5.67 0.82 11.10
N ASP A 349 6.90 0.31 11.20
CA ASP A 349 7.18 -1.09 11.53
C ASP A 349 7.51 -1.30 13.01
N LYS A 350 7.78 -0.22 13.78
CA LYS A 350 8.15 -0.32 15.20
C LYS A 350 7.15 -1.14 16.01
N LYS A 351 5.85 -0.94 15.79
CA LYS A 351 4.79 -1.66 16.52
C LYS A 351 4.83 -3.16 16.23
N LEU A 352 4.95 -3.55 14.96
CA LEU A 352 5.09 -4.95 14.56
C LEU A 352 6.34 -5.58 15.18
N CYS A 353 7.48 -4.91 15.06
CA CYS A 353 8.75 -5.41 15.59
C CYS A 353 8.70 -5.55 17.12
N ALA A 354 8.07 -4.58 17.81
CA ALA A 354 7.89 -4.66 19.25
C ALA A 354 7.05 -5.87 19.68
N ILE A 355 5.93 -6.13 18.98
CA ILE A 355 5.07 -7.28 19.27
C ILE A 355 5.79 -8.59 18.93
N GLY A 356 6.43 -8.69 17.76
CA GLY A 356 7.19 -9.87 17.35
C GLY A 356 8.33 -10.22 18.30
N VAL A 357 9.10 -9.22 18.76
CA VAL A 357 10.19 -9.42 19.74
C VAL A 357 9.63 -9.75 21.13
N THR A 358 8.49 -9.18 21.52
CA THR A 358 7.79 -9.58 22.76
C THR A 358 7.46 -11.06 22.76
N HIS A 359 6.91 -11.57 21.65
CA HIS A 359 6.61 -13.00 21.48
C HIS A 359 7.88 -13.86 21.46
N LEU A 360 8.97 -13.40 20.83
CA LEU A 360 10.27 -14.09 20.90
C LEU A 360 10.80 -14.22 22.34
N LEU A 361 10.57 -13.23 23.19
CA LEU A 361 11.01 -13.24 24.59
C LEU A 361 10.14 -14.11 25.50
N CYS A 362 8.82 -14.13 25.25
CA CYS A 362 7.85 -14.63 26.23
C CYS A 362 7.22 -15.98 25.89
N ASP A 363 7.30 -16.43 24.63
CA ASP A 363 6.55 -17.61 24.17
C ASP A 363 7.40 -18.88 24.00
N PRO A 364 8.62 -18.84 23.39
CA PRO A 364 9.30 -20.07 23.02
C PRO A 364 10.15 -20.65 24.16
N ILE A 365 10.05 -21.97 24.37
CA ILE A 365 10.78 -22.69 25.43
C ILE A 365 12.31 -22.43 25.36
N PRO A 366 12.97 -22.42 24.19
CA PRO A 366 14.40 -22.10 24.09
C PRO A 366 14.82 -20.77 24.72
N MET A 367 13.92 -19.78 24.75
CA MET A 367 14.16 -18.45 25.33
C MET A 367 13.75 -18.34 26.80
N ILE A 368 12.87 -19.22 27.29
CA ILE A 368 12.34 -19.17 28.67
C ILE A 368 13.18 -20.04 29.62
N SER A 369 13.46 -21.27 29.19
CA SER A 369 14.13 -22.29 30.02
C SER A 369 15.12 -23.15 29.23
N GLY A 370 15.47 -22.74 28.02
CA GLY A 370 16.38 -23.48 27.14
C GLY A 370 17.74 -22.82 26.95
N ILE A 371 18.44 -23.25 25.90
CA ILE A 371 19.85 -22.91 25.64
C ILE A 371 20.10 -21.42 25.40
N TYR A 372 19.07 -20.65 25.01
CA TYR A 372 19.22 -19.24 24.67
C TYR A 372 18.88 -18.29 25.82
N PHE A 373 18.18 -18.76 26.87
CA PHE A 373 17.71 -17.92 27.97
C PHE A 373 18.84 -17.09 28.59
N ALA A 374 19.93 -17.74 28.99
CA ALA A 374 21.03 -17.09 29.71
C ALA A 374 21.77 -16.02 28.89
N HIS A 375 21.80 -16.15 27.57
CA HIS A 375 22.63 -15.32 26.70
C HIS A 375 21.83 -14.27 25.92
N LEU A 376 20.59 -14.57 25.54
CA LEU A 376 19.83 -13.73 24.59
C LEU A 376 18.66 -13.00 25.21
N TRP A 377 18.05 -13.53 26.27
CA TRP A 377 16.81 -12.97 26.80
C TRP A 377 16.99 -11.52 27.28
N LEU A 378 17.99 -11.27 28.12
CA LEU A 378 18.24 -9.95 28.68
C LEU A 378 18.71 -8.92 27.62
N PRO A 379 19.70 -9.21 26.75
CA PRO A 379 20.09 -8.27 25.69
C PRO A 379 18.96 -7.95 24.72
N LEU A 380 18.12 -8.93 24.37
CA LEU A 380 17.00 -8.72 23.47
C LEU A 380 15.91 -7.87 24.13
N LEU A 381 15.62 -8.06 25.43
CA LEU A 381 14.73 -7.18 26.18
C LEU A 381 15.27 -5.74 26.23
N GLN A 382 16.57 -5.55 26.48
CA GLN A 382 17.18 -4.21 26.43
C GLN A 382 17.02 -3.55 25.07
N SER A 383 17.24 -4.29 23.97
CA SER A 383 17.05 -3.79 22.61
C SER A 383 15.59 -3.43 22.33
N LEU A 384 14.63 -4.20 22.85
CA LEU A 384 13.20 -3.89 22.77
C LEU A 384 12.83 -2.62 23.55
N LEU A 385 13.40 -2.41 24.74
CA LEU A 385 13.19 -1.17 25.50
C LEU A 385 13.76 0.04 24.76
N GLN A 386 14.94 -0.10 24.15
CA GLN A 386 15.52 0.94 23.30
C GLN A 386 14.67 1.22 22.06
N LEU A 387 14.03 0.21 21.46
CA LEU A 387 13.08 0.41 20.37
C LEU A 387 11.88 1.27 20.79
N PHE A 388 11.35 1.04 22.00
CA PHE A 388 10.22 1.82 22.50
C PHE A 388 10.59 3.28 22.77
N GLU A 389 11.80 3.51 23.27
CA GLU A 389 12.25 4.84 23.71
C GLU A 389 13.11 5.55 22.65
N SER A 390 13.37 4.92 21.50
CA SER A 390 14.03 5.60 20.40
C SER A 390 13.12 6.69 19.86
N SER A 391 13.37 7.93 20.29
CA SER A 391 12.75 9.12 19.72
C SER A 391 13.19 9.28 18.27
N ASN A 392 12.27 9.70 17.42
CA ASN A 392 12.48 9.88 15.98
C ASN A 392 13.51 10.95 15.60
N GLU A 393 14.08 11.67 16.57
CA GLU A 393 15.08 12.73 16.35
C GLU A 393 16.38 12.19 15.73
N LEU A 394 16.71 10.90 15.95
CA LEU A 394 17.85 10.25 15.28
C LEU A 394 17.53 9.71 13.88
N GLN A 395 16.25 9.74 13.46
CA GLN A 395 15.77 9.33 12.13
C GLN A 395 15.28 10.49 11.27
N THR A 396 15.38 11.74 11.73
CA THR A 396 15.59 12.83 10.78
C THR A 396 16.98 12.68 10.20
N MET A 397 17.14 11.76 9.25
CA MET A 397 18.22 11.83 8.28
C MET A 397 18.26 13.28 7.83
N SER A 398 19.40 13.93 8.04
CA SER A 398 19.64 15.26 7.51
C SER A 398 19.30 15.24 6.01
N ALA A 399 18.86 16.36 5.46
CA ALA A 399 18.60 16.43 4.02
C ALA A 399 19.81 15.97 3.18
N ALA A 400 21.03 16.04 3.75
CA ALA A 400 22.25 15.52 3.18
C ALA A 400 22.31 13.98 3.16
N GLU A 401 21.93 13.30 4.23
CA GLU A 401 21.90 11.83 4.27
C GLU A 401 20.80 11.26 3.39
N LYS A 402 19.62 11.89 3.33
CA LYS A 402 18.55 11.47 2.39
C LYS A 402 19.00 11.63 0.93
N LYS A 403 19.72 12.72 0.62
CA LYS A 403 20.32 12.91 -0.70
C LYS A 403 21.41 11.90 -0.99
N LYS A 404 22.27 11.59 -0.02
CA LYS A 404 23.35 10.61 -0.18
C LYS A 404 22.79 9.21 -0.39
N GLN A 405 21.79 8.79 0.37
CA GLN A 405 21.14 7.50 0.18
C GLN A 405 20.38 7.44 -1.15
N ALA A 406 19.62 8.50 -1.52
CA ALA A 406 18.95 8.55 -2.81
C ALA A 406 19.94 8.55 -3.99
N GLN A 407 21.11 9.15 -3.81
CA GLN A 407 22.18 9.16 -4.80
C GLN A 407 22.90 7.81 -4.87
N GLU A 408 23.16 7.15 -3.75
CA GLU A 408 23.71 5.78 -3.72
C GLU A 408 22.71 4.77 -4.31
N GLU A 409 21.41 4.91 -4.04
CA GLU A 409 20.36 4.07 -4.64
C GLU A 409 20.22 4.34 -6.16
N ALA A 410 20.31 5.61 -6.59
CA ALA A 410 20.30 5.97 -8.01
C ALA A 410 21.58 5.51 -8.74
N GLU A 411 22.74 5.60 -8.09
CA GLU A 411 24.02 5.10 -8.63
C GLU A 411 24.02 3.56 -8.68
N GLU A 412 23.48 2.86 -7.68
CA GLU A 412 23.29 1.40 -7.74
C GLU A 412 22.27 0.98 -8.80
N GLU A 413 21.18 1.74 -9.00
CA GLU A 413 20.21 1.49 -10.07
C GLU A 413 20.84 1.70 -11.45
N LEU A 414 21.70 2.72 -11.60
CA LEU A 414 22.45 2.99 -12.82
C LEU A 414 23.54 1.92 -13.09
N LEU A 415 24.22 1.44 -12.05
CA LEU A 415 25.24 0.39 -12.13
C LEU A 415 24.63 -1.00 -12.35
N GLY A 416 23.44 -1.27 -11.81
CA GLY A 416 22.68 -2.49 -12.04
C GLY A 416 22.06 -2.59 -13.43
N GLY A 417 21.99 -1.47 -14.16
CA GLY A 417 21.57 -1.41 -15.56
C GLY A 417 22.66 -1.71 -16.60
N LEU A 418 23.87 -2.12 -16.18
CA LEU A 418 24.96 -2.53 -17.07
C LEU A 418 24.86 -3.98 -17.56
N ASP A 419 23.72 -4.65 -17.36
CA ASP A 419 23.38 -5.88 -18.08
C ASP A 419 22.96 -5.49 -19.52
N ASP A 420 23.93 -5.50 -20.46
CA ASP A 420 23.89 -5.61 -21.94
C ASP A 420 22.59 -5.26 -22.72
N THR A 421 21.75 -4.36 -22.24
CA THR A 421 20.55 -3.87 -22.93
C THR A 421 20.69 -2.36 -23.14
N PRO A 422 21.03 -1.90 -24.36
CA PRO A 422 21.25 -0.48 -24.68
C PRO A 422 19.95 0.36 -24.70
N ASP A 423 18.87 -0.11 -24.08
CA ASP A 423 17.55 0.50 -24.17
C ASP A 423 17.24 1.37 -22.95
N TYR A 424 16.87 2.62 -23.22
CA TYR A 424 16.35 3.58 -22.26
C TYR A 424 15.19 2.97 -21.44
N THR A 425 15.39 2.79 -20.13
CA THR A 425 14.32 2.36 -19.21
C THR A 425 13.74 3.58 -18.47
N PRO A 426 12.44 3.86 -18.59
CA PRO A 426 11.83 4.99 -17.88
C PRO A 426 11.83 4.76 -16.36
N ALA A 427 12.23 5.78 -15.61
CA ALA A 427 12.29 5.76 -14.15
C ALA A 427 10.89 5.60 -13.51
N PHE A 428 10.82 4.88 -12.38
CA PHE A 428 9.56 4.70 -11.64
C PHE A 428 9.03 6.05 -11.12
N SER A 429 7.76 6.32 -11.38
CA SER A 429 7.05 7.51 -10.89
C SER A 429 5.79 7.09 -10.12
N CYS A 430 5.81 7.30 -8.81
CA CYS A 430 4.71 6.89 -7.94
C CYS A 430 3.50 7.82 -8.03
N LEU A 431 2.31 7.26 -8.23
CA LEU A 431 1.04 7.96 -8.14
C LEU A 431 0.65 8.17 -6.67
N ALA A 432 0.71 9.41 -6.19
CA ALA A 432 0.40 9.84 -4.84
C ALA A 432 -0.99 9.40 -4.39
N PHE A 433 -2.01 9.51 -5.26
CA PHE A 433 -3.37 9.11 -4.90
C PHE A 433 -3.60 7.61 -4.97
N ALA A 434 -2.69 6.88 -5.61
CA ALA A 434 -2.74 5.43 -5.65
C ALA A 434 -2.13 4.85 -4.39
N LYS A 435 -1.22 5.52 -3.66
CA LYS A 435 -0.45 4.93 -2.55
C LYS A 435 -1.29 4.14 -1.56
N LYS A 436 -0.86 2.91 -1.26
CA LYS A 436 -1.46 2.05 -0.24
C LYS A 436 -1.11 2.63 1.14
N PRO A 437 -2.08 2.89 2.03
CA PRO A 437 -1.77 3.29 3.39
C PRO A 437 -1.11 2.13 4.14
N HIS A 438 -0.17 2.45 5.02
CA HIS A 438 0.38 1.45 5.94
C HIS A 438 -0.76 0.89 6.79
N THR A 439 -0.91 -0.44 6.80
CA THR A 439 -2.00 -1.12 7.51
C THR A 439 -1.44 -1.83 8.72
N ASP A 440 -1.79 -1.33 9.91
CA ASP A 440 -1.46 -1.99 11.17
C ASP A 440 -2.37 -3.20 11.40
N ILE A 441 -1.80 -4.41 11.23
CA ILE A 441 -2.50 -5.69 11.42
C ILE A 441 -3.01 -5.91 12.86
N PHE A 442 -2.54 -5.11 13.83
CA PHE A 442 -2.93 -5.21 15.24
C PHE A 442 -3.78 -4.05 15.74
N SER A 443 -4.18 -3.13 14.87
CA SER A 443 -4.89 -1.90 15.25
C SER A 443 -6.11 -2.16 16.16
N THR A 444 -6.80 -3.29 15.99
CA THR A 444 -7.95 -3.68 16.81
C THR A 444 -7.59 -4.57 18.01
N SER A 445 -6.57 -5.42 17.90
CA SER A 445 -6.23 -6.42 18.92
C SER A 445 -5.24 -5.91 19.97
N ILE A 446 -4.22 -5.15 19.55
CA ILE A 446 -3.14 -4.66 20.40
C ILE A 446 -2.96 -3.16 20.11
N PRO A 447 -3.65 -2.26 20.85
CA PRO A 447 -3.53 -0.82 20.60
C PRO A 447 -2.14 -0.29 20.94
N ASP A 448 -1.56 -0.74 22.06
CA ASP A 448 -0.25 -0.31 22.56
C ASP A 448 0.68 -1.52 22.80
N ALA A 449 1.80 -1.55 22.07
CA ALA A 449 2.81 -2.59 22.16
C ALA A 449 3.56 -2.60 23.51
N ARG A 450 3.67 -1.46 24.21
CA ARG A 450 4.28 -1.37 25.55
C ARG A 450 3.41 -2.07 26.58
N CYS A 451 2.09 -1.82 26.52
CA CYS A 451 1.12 -2.51 27.34
C CYS A 451 1.09 -4.01 27.06
N HIS A 452 1.26 -4.41 25.79
CA HIS A 452 1.36 -5.82 25.40
C HIS A 452 2.57 -6.51 26.02
N LEU A 453 3.77 -5.90 25.93
CA LEU A 453 4.97 -6.40 26.61
C LEU A 453 4.72 -6.59 28.12
N ALA A 454 4.15 -5.59 28.78
CA ALA A 454 3.90 -5.66 30.23
C ALA A 454 2.98 -6.85 30.61
N LYS A 455 1.92 -7.09 29.83
CA LYS A 455 1.02 -8.23 30.04
C LYS A 455 1.72 -9.57 29.81
N CYS A 456 2.51 -9.69 28.75
CA CYS A 456 3.29 -10.90 28.48
C CYS A 456 4.32 -11.17 29.60
N LEU A 457 5.04 -10.15 30.06
CA LEU A 457 5.97 -10.27 31.18
C LEU A 457 5.28 -10.62 32.49
N HIS A 458 4.09 -10.08 32.76
CA HIS A 458 3.29 -10.46 33.92
C HIS A 458 2.95 -11.96 33.89
N THR A 459 2.42 -12.46 32.78
CA THR A 459 2.12 -13.89 32.62
C THR A 459 3.38 -14.76 32.76
N LEU A 460 4.50 -14.33 32.16
CA LEU A 460 5.77 -15.05 32.21
C LEU A 460 6.34 -15.12 33.64
N THR A 461 6.33 -14.01 34.36
CA THR A 461 6.82 -13.92 35.75
C THR A 461 5.93 -14.70 36.72
N ALA A 462 4.62 -14.68 36.51
CA ALA A 462 3.68 -15.51 37.28
C ALA A 462 3.91 -17.02 37.04
N ALA A 463 4.23 -17.43 35.80
CA ALA A 463 4.53 -18.81 35.46
C ALA A 463 5.91 -19.29 35.97
N HIS A 464 6.88 -18.39 36.06
CA HIS A 464 8.26 -18.66 36.51
C HIS A 464 8.71 -17.68 37.61
N PRO A 465 8.17 -17.81 38.84
CA PRO A 465 8.45 -16.86 39.91
C PRO A 465 9.94 -16.72 40.20
N ASN A 466 10.38 -15.49 40.48
CA ASN A 466 11.77 -15.10 40.81
C ASN A 466 12.83 -15.25 39.70
N GLN A 467 12.64 -16.09 38.68
CA GLN A 467 13.64 -16.30 37.63
C GLN A 467 13.87 -15.03 36.79
N PHE A 468 12.80 -14.51 36.19
CA PHE A 468 12.89 -13.33 35.31
C PHE A 468 13.05 -12.04 36.10
N LEU A 469 12.39 -11.92 37.26
CA LEU A 469 12.48 -10.72 38.09
C LEU A 469 13.88 -10.50 38.64
N SER A 470 14.57 -11.55 39.09
CA SER A 470 15.96 -11.45 39.55
C SER A 470 16.89 -11.05 38.40
N LEU A 471 16.74 -11.70 37.23
CA LEU A 471 17.51 -11.39 36.02
C LEU A 471 17.35 -9.93 35.57
N MET A 472 16.12 -9.42 35.55
CA MET A 472 15.85 -8.03 35.21
C MET A 472 16.48 -7.07 36.22
N LYS A 473 16.36 -7.35 37.53
CA LYS A 473 16.94 -6.49 38.58
C LYS A 473 18.46 -6.47 38.56
N SER A 474 19.10 -7.59 38.25
CA SER A 474 20.57 -7.66 38.17
C SER A 474 21.14 -7.13 36.85
N GLY A 475 20.36 -7.22 35.77
CA GLY A 475 20.86 -7.04 34.40
C GLY A 475 20.42 -5.76 33.69
N LEU A 476 19.35 -5.10 34.15
CA LEU A 476 18.86 -3.85 33.54
C LEU A 476 19.36 -2.61 34.30
N SER A 477 19.51 -1.50 33.57
CA SER A 477 19.75 -0.19 34.18
C SER A 477 18.53 0.28 34.99
N THR A 478 18.76 1.20 35.93
CA THR A 478 17.68 1.83 36.72
C THR A 478 16.64 2.50 35.83
N GLU A 479 17.08 3.11 34.73
CA GLU A 479 16.22 3.72 33.71
C GLU A 479 15.31 2.69 33.03
N HIS A 480 15.88 1.58 32.53
CA HIS A 480 15.11 0.51 31.90
C HIS A 480 14.08 -0.11 32.86
N LEU A 481 14.44 -0.31 34.11
CA LEU A 481 13.50 -0.79 35.14
C LEU A 481 12.34 0.18 35.37
N SER A 482 12.61 1.49 35.36
CA SER A 482 11.58 2.52 35.49
C SER A 482 10.60 2.52 34.29
N HIS A 483 11.10 2.28 33.07
CA HIS A 483 10.26 2.15 31.88
C HIS A 483 9.34 0.93 31.97
N ILE A 484 9.87 -0.23 32.39
CA ILE A 484 9.05 -1.43 32.60
C ILE A 484 7.96 -1.18 33.64
N GLN A 485 8.29 -0.52 34.77
CA GLN A 485 7.30 -0.17 35.80
C GLN A 485 6.19 0.73 35.24
N LYS A 486 6.56 1.73 34.42
CA LYS A 486 5.59 2.60 33.74
C LYS A 486 4.68 1.81 32.82
N TYR A 487 5.21 0.86 32.03
CA TYR A 487 4.40 0.02 31.15
C TYR A 487 3.45 -0.89 31.93
N CYS A 488 3.92 -1.46 33.05
CA CYS A 488 3.10 -2.28 33.94
C CYS A 488 1.95 -1.47 34.56
N ALA A 489 2.22 -0.24 34.99
CA ALA A 489 1.20 0.66 35.49
C ALA A 489 0.16 1.01 34.41
N LEU A 490 0.59 1.29 33.17
CA LEU A 490 -0.31 1.55 32.04
C LEU A 490 -1.20 0.33 31.71
N ALA A 491 -0.65 -0.88 31.86
CA ALA A 491 -1.37 -2.12 31.60
C ALA A 491 -2.17 -2.64 32.80
N ASN A 492 -2.11 -1.99 33.97
CA ASN A 492 -2.68 -2.44 35.24
C ASN A 492 -2.23 -3.87 35.65
N VAL A 493 -0.93 -4.16 35.51
CA VAL A 493 -0.32 -5.44 35.89
C VAL A 493 0.87 -5.23 36.81
N THR A 494 1.26 -6.27 37.55
CA THR A 494 2.44 -6.26 38.43
C THR A 494 3.29 -7.49 38.16
N LEU A 495 4.60 -7.33 38.01
CA LEU A 495 5.53 -8.45 37.84
C LEU A 495 5.67 -9.20 39.17
N ILE A 496 5.59 -10.54 39.14
CA ILE A 496 5.54 -11.42 40.33
C ILE A 496 6.86 -12.17 40.52
#